data_AF-A0A7W5YLH3-F1
#
_entry.id   AF-A0A7W5YLH3-F1
#
_cell.length_a   1.000
_cell.length_b   1.000
_cell.length_c   1.000
_cell.angle_alpha   90.00
_cell.angle_beta   90.00
_cell.angle_gamma   90.00
#
_symmetry.space_group_name_H-M   'P 1'
#
loop_
_entity.id
_entity.type
_entity.pdbx_description
1 polymer ?
#
loop_
_entity_poly.entity_id
_entity_poly.type
_entity_poly.pdbx_seq_one_letter_code
_entity_poly.pdbx_strand_id
1 'polypeptide(L)'
;MWHRTARPVDGQAPDPHLHAHVAIANMVRGLDGRWSAIGAGGRDIHRHAHAADALLKARMRRVLTQRYGIAWKRDPVTGAREIAAIPEQTRVLFSKSC
;
A
#
# COMPACT_ATOMS: atom_id res chain seq x y z
N MET A 1 0.76 -11.13 -5.26
CA MET A 1 1.52 -10.83 -6.50
C MET A 1 2.06 -9.41 -6.40
N TRP A 2 3.32 -9.17 -6.77
CA TRP A 2 3.91 -7.82 -6.78
C TRP A 2 3.87 -7.22 -8.19
N HIS A 3 3.59 -5.93 -8.28
CA HIS A 3 3.63 -5.15 -9.50
C HIS A 3 4.45 -3.88 -9.27
N ARG A 4 5.07 -3.37 -10.34
CA ARG A 4 6.02 -2.25 -10.27
C ARG A 4 5.56 -1.00 -11.03
N THR A 5 4.50 -1.10 -11.80
CA THR A 5 4.01 -0.05 -12.70
C THR A 5 2.52 0.16 -12.53
N ALA A 6 2.07 1.40 -12.73
CA ALA A 6 0.66 1.74 -12.82
C ALA A 6 0.07 1.27 -14.16
N ARG A 7 -1.25 1.42 -14.31
CA ARG A 7 -1.89 1.29 -15.62
C ARG A 7 -1.40 2.43 -16.54
N PRO A 8 -1.04 2.16 -17.80
CA PRO A 8 -0.70 3.24 -18.73
C PRO A 8 -1.84 4.25 -18.87
N VAL A 9 -1.48 5.52 -19.03
CA VAL A 9 -2.37 6.57 -19.52
C VAL A 9 -2.18 6.65 -21.03
N ASP A 10 -3.26 6.89 -21.80
CA ASP A 10 -3.21 6.86 -23.26
C ASP A 10 -2.09 7.75 -23.83
N GLY A 11 -1.28 7.16 -24.72
CA GLY A 11 -0.13 7.83 -25.33
C GLY A 11 1.08 8.05 -24.42
N GLN A 12 1.08 7.52 -23.19
CA GLN A 12 2.15 7.72 -22.22
C GLN A 12 2.68 6.40 -21.62
N ALA A 13 3.97 6.39 -21.26
CA ALA A 13 4.57 5.27 -20.55
C ALA A 13 3.99 5.13 -19.12
N PRO A 14 3.83 3.90 -18.60
CA PRO A 14 3.38 3.65 -17.23
C PRO A 14 4.26 4.30 -16.17
N ASP A 15 3.65 4.80 -15.10
CA ASP A 15 4.40 5.34 -13.97
C ASP A 15 4.94 4.24 -13.04
N PRO A 16 6.08 4.47 -12.35
CA PRO A 16 6.52 3.64 -11.24
C PRO A 16 5.46 3.58 -10.13
N HIS A 17 4.93 2.38 -9.87
CA HIS A 17 3.91 2.16 -8.86
C HIS A 17 4.05 0.77 -8.23
N LEU A 18 4.89 0.69 -7.19
CA LEU A 18 5.11 -0.55 -6.45
C LEU A 18 3.89 -0.89 -5.60
N HIS A 19 3.22 -1.98 -5.92
CA HIS A 19 2.07 -2.47 -5.16
C HIS A 19 2.01 -4.01 -5.13
N ALA A 20 1.19 -4.53 -4.22
CA ALA A 20 0.92 -5.96 -4.13
C ALA A 20 -0.56 -6.25 -4.04
N HIS A 21 -0.99 -7.29 -4.74
CA HIS A 21 -2.27 -7.93 -4.51
C HIS A 21 -2.12 -9.04 -3.47
N VAL A 22 -2.91 -8.92 -2.40
CA VAL A 22 -3.11 -9.95 -1.38
C VAL A 22 -4.56 -10.41 -1.50
N ALA A 23 -4.77 -11.57 -2.12
CA ALA A 23 -6.09 -12.18 -2.21
C ALA A 23 -6.34 -13.01 -0.93
N ILE A 24 -7.42 -12.70 -0.24
CA ILE A 24 -7.88 -13.45 0.94
C ILE A 24 -9.13 -14.22 0.51
N ALA A 25 -9.08 -15.54 0.55
CA ALA A 25 -10.26 -16.36 0.34
C ALA A 25 -11.31 -16.02 1.40
N ASN A 26 -12.56 -15.80 0.99
CA ASN A 26 -13.66 -15.54 1.92
C ASN A 26 -14.13 -16.83 2.60
N MET A 27 -13.22 -17.49 3.31
CA MET A 27 -13.42 -18.83 3.83
C MET A 27 -12.47 -19.07 5.01
N VAL A 28 -13.02 -19.52 6.12
CA VAL A 28 -12.29 -19.91 7.33
C VAL A 28 -12.90 -21.20 7.89
N ARG A 29 -12.06 -22.10 8.42
CA ARG A 29 -12.52 -23.30 9.13
C ARG A 29 -12.63 -22.97 10.62
N GLY A 30 -13.84 -23.02 11.16
CA GLY A 30 -14.11 -22.79 12.56
C GLY A 30 -13.54 -23.90 13.45
N LEU A 31 -13.46 -23.63 14.76
CA LEU A 31 -13.10 -24.64 15.76
C LEU A 31 -14.13 -25.78 15.83
N ASP A 32 -15.36 -25.52 15.37
CA ASP A 32 -16.42 -26.51 15.15
C ASP A 32 -16.20 -27.40 13.92
N GLY A 33 -15.10 -27.19 13.19
CA GLY A 33 -14.74 -27.93 11.99
C GLY A 33 -15.48 -27.51 10.72
N ARG A 34 -16.44 -26.57 10.80
CA ARG A 34 -17.27 -26.12 9.68
C ARG A 34 -16.57 -25.00 8.91
N TRP A 35 -16.85 -24.90 7.61
CA TRP A 35 -16.41 -23.78 6.78
C TRP A 35 -17.43 -22.65 6.84
N SER A 36 -16.95 -21.41 6.91
CA SER A 36 -17.78 -20.20 6.94
C SER A 36 -17.06 -19.02 6.30
N ALA A 37 -17.81 -17.96 5.98
CA ALA A 37 -17.23 -16.70 5.55
C ALA A 37 -16.41 -16.07 6.68
N ILE A 38 -15.26 -15.50 6.36
CA ILE A 38 -14.37 -14.89 7.35
C ILE A 38 -14.87 -13.48 7.74
N GLY A 39 -14.72 -13.10 9.01
CA GLY A 39 -14.85 -11.70 9.47
C GLY A 39 -16.16 -11.01 9.05
N ALA A 40 -17.30 -11.64 9.36
CA ALA A 40 -18.63 -11.17 8.98
C ALA A 40 -18.77 -10.91 7.46
N GLY A 41 -18.26 -11.83 6.63
CA GLY A 41 -18.23 -11.69 5.17
C GLY A 41 -17.22 -10.65 4.68
N GLY A 42 -16.10 -10.50 5.38
CA GLY A 42 -15.02 -9.56 5.06
C GLY A 42 -15.20 -8.14 5.62
N ARG A 43 -16.36 -7.81 6.22
CA ARG A 43 -16.60 -6.48 6.79
C ARG A 43 -15.61 -6.11 7.89
N ASP A 44 -15.24 -7.07 8.72
CA ASP A 44 -14.27 -6.81 9.79
C ASP A 44 -12.88 -6.51 9.22
N ILE A 45 -12.49 -7.20 8.15
CA ILE A 45 -11.23 -6.92 7.43
C ILE A 45 -11.27 -5.50 6.86
N HIS A 46 -12.38 -5.13 6.20
CA HIS A 46 -12.54 -3.81 5.61
C HIS A 46 -12.51 -2.69 6.68
N ARG A 47 -13.17 -2.89 7.82
CA ARG A 47 -13.14 -1.95 8.95
C ARG A 47 -11.72 -1.64 9.44
N HIS A 48 -10.80 -2.59 9.33
CA HIS A 48 -9.41 -2.44 9.74
C HIS A 48 -8.44 -2.06 8.59
N ALA A 49 -8.94 -1.79 7.38
CA ALA A 49 -8.10 -1.52 6.21
C ALA A 49 -7.13 -0.34 6.45
N HIS A 50 -7.60 0.76 7.04
CA HIS A 50 -6.75 1.91 7.37
C HIS A 50 -5.68 1.58 8.43
N ALA A 51 -6.02 0.76 9.43
CA ALA A 51 -5.06 0.35 10.45
C ALA A 51 -3.97 -0.55 9.85
N ALA A 52 -4.35 -1.49 8.98
CA ALA A 52 -3.42 -2.34 8.26
C ALA A 52 -2.49 -1.52 7.33
N ASP A 53 -3.03 -0.54 6.61
CA ASP A 53 -2.26 0.39 5.77
C ASP A 53 -1.25 1.20 6.59
N ALA A 54 -1.68 1.77 7.72
CA ALA A 54 -0.81 2.53 8.61
C ALA A 54 0.33 1.66 9.17
N LEU A 55 0.02 0.42 9.58
CA LEU A 55 1.01 -0.54 10.07
C LEU A 55 2.01 -0.92 8.99
N LEU A 56 1.55 -1.22 7.78
CA LEU A 56 2.42 -1.56 6.64
C LEU A 56 3.35 -0.41 6.31
N LYS A 57 2.82 0.81 6.15
CA LYS A 57 3.60 2.01 5.86
C LYS A 57 4.61 2.29 6.98
N ALA A 58 4.23 2.14 8.26
CA ALA A 58 5.15 2.32 9.38
C ALA A 58 6.29 1.30 9.38
N ARG A 59 5.98 0.02 9.11
CA ARG A 59 6.97 -1.04 9.01
C ARG A 59 7.92 -0.82 7.84
N MET A 60 7.42 -0.44 6.66
CA MET A 60 8.24 -0.10 5.50
C MET A 60 9.21 1.03 5.83
N ARG A 61 8.73 2.14 6.41
CA ARG A 61 9.60 3.24 6.82
C ARG A 61 10.69 2.79 7.78
N ARG A 62 10.33 2.05 8.83
CA ARG A 62 11.29 1.52 9.81
C ARG A 62 12.37 0.67 9.13
N VAL A 63 11.96 -0.32 8.32
CA VAL A 63 12.90 -1.26 7.68
C VAL A 63 13.81 -0.53 6.70
N LEU A 64 13.27 0.37 5.88
CA LEU A 64 14.02 1.12 4.88
C LEU A 64 15.00 2.11 5.52
N THR A 65 14.60 2.78 6.60
CA THR A 65 15.51 3.63 7.37
C THR A 65 16.62 2.82 8.03
N GLN A 66 16.30 1.70 8.68
CA GLN A 66 17.29 0.88 9.39
C GLN A 66 18.29 0.20 8.46
N ARG A 67 17.85 -0.28 7.28
CA ARG A 67 18.71 -1.04 6.36
C ARG A 67 19.44 -0.16 5.36
N TYR A 68 18.86 0.96 4.96
CA TYR A 68 19.35 1.76 3.84
C TYR A 68 19.51 3.26 4.16
N GLY A 69 19.28 3.68 5.40
CA GLY A 69 19.44 5.09 5.80
C GLY A 69 18.43 6.06 5.18
N ILE A 70 17.31 5.55 4.64
CA ILE A 70 16.30 6.39 3.99
C ILE A 70 15.65 7.34 5.00
N ALA A 71 15.68 8.64 4.68
CA ALA A 71 15.04 9.71 5.44
C ALA A 71 13.65 10.06 4.88
N TRP A 72 12.77 10.55 5.75
CA TRP A 72 11.36 10.80 5.43
C TRP A 72 10.94 12.23 5.78
N LYS A 73 10.24 12.93 4.87
CA LYS A 73 9.58 14.21 5.11
C LYS A 73 8.06 14.02 5.15
N ARG A 74 7.34 14.81 5.95
CA ARG A 74 5.87 14.78 5.95
C ARG A 74 5.38 15.75 4.89
N ASP A 75 4.51 15.28 4.01
CA ASP A 75 3.80 16.10 3.04
C ASP A 75 2.77 16.96 3.79
N PRO A 76 2.80 18.30 3.63
CA PRO A 76 1.97 19.19 4.43
C PRO A 76 0.48 19.13 4.05
N VAL A 77 0.16 18.72 2.81
CA VAL A 77 -1.22 18.66 2.30
C VAL A 77 -1.84 17.32 2.61
N THR A 78 -1.17 16.24 2.21
CA THR A 78 -1.72 14.88 2.32
C THR A 78 -1.41 14.21 3.66
N GLY A 79 -0.44 14.74 4.41
CA GLY A 79 0.09 14.13 5.63
C GLY A 79 0.91 12.87 5.40
N ALA A 80 1.14 12.46 4.13
CA ALA A 80 1.95 11.31 3.77
C ALA A 80 3.41 11.46 4.21
N ARG A 81 4.13 10.34 4.31
CA ARG A 81 5.56 10.32 4.63
C ARG A 81 6.33 9.91 3.38
N GLU A 82 7.10 10.86 2.87
CA GLU A 82 7.70 10.84 1.54
C GLU A 82 9.21 10.76 1.68
N ILE A 83 9.90 10.12 0.74
CA ILE A 83 11.36 10.04 0.79
C ILE A 83 11.93 11.44 0.64
N ALA A 84 12.72 11.88 1.63
CA ALA A 84 13.19 13.27 1.70
C ALA A 84 14.04 13.68 0.48
N ALA A 85 14.84 12.73 -0.03
CA ALA A 85 15.70 12.91 -1.19
C ALA A 85 14.96 12.95 -2.54
N ILE A 86 13.65 12.66 -2.58
CA ILE A 86 12.85 12.74 -3.81
C ILE A 86 12.11 14.08 -3.84
N PRO A 87 12.40 14.96 -4.83
CA PRO A 87 11.69 16.23 -4.99
C PRO A 87 10.21 16.03 -5.33
N GLU A 88 9.37 17.00 -4.97
CA GLU A 88 7.95 16.98 -5.27
C GLU A 88 7.68 16.99 -6.78
N GLN A 89 8.45 17.77 -7.56
CA GLN A 89 8.28 17.83 -9.02
C GLN A 89 8.45 16.45 -9.67
N THR A 90 9.40 15.64 -9.16
CA THR A 90 9.59 14.26 -9.64
C THR A 90 8.41 13.37 -9.30
N ARG A 91 7.83 13.50 -8.11
CA ARG A 91 6.62 12.75 -7.74
C ARG A 91 5.44 13.12 -8.63
N VAL A 92 5.21 14.42 -8.86
CA VAL A 92 4.13 14.92 -9.73
C VAL A 92 4.30 14.38 -11.15
N LEU A 93 5.53 14.39 -11.69
CA LEU A 93 5.84 13.85 -13.02
C LEU A 93 5.44 12.37 -13.19
N PHE A 94 5.54 11.58 -12.13
CA PHE A 94 5.25 10.13 -12.12
C PHE A 94 3.93 9.79 -11.42
N SER A 95 2.96 10.70 -11.41
CA SER A 95 1.62 10.50 -10.80
C SER A 95 0.47 10.75 -11.78
N LYS A 96 0.61 10.33 -13.05
CA LYS A 96 -0.34 10.63 -14.14
C LYS A 96 -1.68 9.89 -14.00
N SER A 97 -1.68 8.75 -13.31
CA SER A 97 -2.85 7.90 -13.12
C SER A 97 -3.65 8.22 -11.85
N CYS A 98 -3.25 9.25 -11.10
CA CYS A 98 -3.92 9.68 -9.87
C CYS A 98 -5.06 10.66 -10.14
#